data_AF-A0A1D2A4P7-F1
#
_entry.id   AF-A0A1D2A4P7-F1
#
_cell.length_a   1.000
_cell.length_b   1.000
_cell.length_c   1.000
_cell.angle_alpha   90.00
_cell.angle_beta   90.00
_cell.angle_gamma   90.00
#
_symmetry.space_group_name_H-M   'P 1'
#
loop_
_entity.id
_entity.type
_entity.pdbx_description
1 polymer ?
#
loop_
_entity_poly.entity_id
_entity_poly.type
_entity_poly.pdbx_seq_one_letter_code
_entity_poly.pdbx_strand_id
1 'polypeptide(L)'
;MYKTKESTSPEELARVDAFLSKVESRWGVRLTPGHNPALRYMRHSWEPLRVYPKPLLVYLVVEALGRGAHGLLRWQGFHQSTEAGFKFWLLRPRDAGEARAAEPLPALSPRRLAAAAGRTRSAALDATLDLASKATAAVSAQYPHDHQQYHMPVDASPLGAGGRGTGAGEGHDVGEGAHPPRAGRSTGAARDLRTRDSSADGAPAPAGPGAPAAALPALRSLSAAQLPIVFLHGVGFGVLPYLHFLRAIVKSHPGHPLLLVEVPHVSLRLCWQAAEVDEVARALAAALERHGFSRAVVMGHSYGTFVASRFTQLFPKMVHSLVIMDPVCMLVCYPQLLHNFIYRRPSRENFTSVSGSLDLIRFFCSRDLTISQAFCRKFNWAELMLWPDDIPERCLVVVSGLDDLVPSALVVRQLQAAKHPAKIMHHPLLGHGGILLLNNWQRQVIASMGQFLKEV
;
A
#
# COMPACT_ATOMS: atom_id res chain seq x y z
N MET A 1 19.76 -0.26 7.77
CA MET A 1 20.92 -0.21 6.85
C MET A 1 21.45 -1.62 6.70
N TYR A 2 21.64 -2.12 5.47
CA TYR A 2 22.03 -3.52 5.24
C TYR A 2 23.52 -3.73 5.55
N LYS A 3 23.84 -4.83 6.22
CA LYS A 3 25.20 -5.17 6.67
C LYS A 3 25.88 -6.12 5.69
N THR A 4 27.20 -6.00 5.55
CA THR A 4 28.00 -7.05 4.90
C THR A 4 28.19 -8.20 5.87
N LYS A 5 28.65 -9.36 5.39
CA LYS A 5 28.99 -10.46 6.29
C LYS A 5 30.05 -10.05 7.31
N GLU A 6 31.01 -9.23 6.89
CA GLU A 6 32.11 -8.72 7.72
C GLU A 6 31.64 -7.71 8.77
N SER A 7 30.56 -6.96 8.50
CA SER A 7 30.00 -5.99 9.45
C SER A 7 28.81 -6.52 10.26
N THR A 8 28.47 -7.80 10.08
CA THR A 8 27.41 -8.49 10.84
C THR A 8 28.00 -9.09 12.11
N SER A 9 27.35 -8.89 13.26
CA SER A 9 27.88 -9.42 14.52
C SER A 9 27.82 -10.95 14.55
N PRO A 10 28.67 -11.63 15.35
CA PRO A 10 28.60 -13.09 15.51
C PRO A 10 27.21 -13.58 15.95
N GLU A 11 26.52 -12.82 16.81
CA GLU A 11 25.16 -13.13 17.26
C GLU A 11 24.14 -13.05 16.11
N GLU A 12 24.26 -12.02 15.26
CA GLU A 12 23.39 -11.89 14.08
C GLU A 12 23.65 -13.01 13.07
N LEU A 13 24.91 -13.37 12.81
CA LEU A 13 25.27 -14.49 11.94
C LEU A 13 24.69 -15.81 12.47
N ALA A 14 24.81 -16.08 13.78
CA ALA A 14 24.22 -17.26 14.40
C ALA A 14 22.69 -17.32 14.22
N ARG A 15 22.00 -16.17 14.24
CA ARG A 15 20.55 -16.10 13.93
C ARG A 15 20.26 -16.42 12.46
N VAL A 16 21.10 -15.97 11.53
CA VAL A 16 20.97 -16.32 10.10
C VAL A 16 21.17 -17.83 9.92
N ASP A 17 22.21 -18.41 10.50
CA ASP A 17 22.50 -19.85 10.38
C ASP A 17 21.38 -20.70 10.99
N ALA A 18 20.83 -20.28 12.14
CA ALA A 18 19.68 -20.92 12.75
C ALA A 18 18.41 -20.83 11.87
N PHE A 19 18.22 -19.72 11.15
CA PHE A 19 17.13 -19.58 10.19
C PHE A 19 17.33 -20.49 8.97
N LEU A 20 18.54 -20.53 8.40
CA LEU A 20 18.86 -21.40 7.27
C LEU A 20 18.65 -22.88 7.62
N SER A 21 19.06 -23.29 8.82
CA SER A 21 18.86 -24.66 9.32
C SER A 21 17.37 -25.04 9.38
N LYS A 22 16.50 -24.10 9.78
CA LYS A 22 15.04 -24.31 9.77
C LYS A 22 14.49 -24.43 8.36
N VAL A 23 14.99 -23.63 7.41
CA VAL A 23 14.59 -23.70 6.00
C VAL A 23 14.99 -25.05 5.40
N GLU A 24 16.25 -25.46 5.57
CA GLU A 24 16.77 -26.76 5.11
C GLU A 24 15.96 -27.92 5.66
N SER A 25 15.72 -27.94 6.98
CA SER A 25 14.90 -28.96 7.63
C SER A 25 13.46 -28.97 7.11
N ARG A 26 12.84 -27.79 6.92
CA ARG A 26 11.44 -27.69 6.50
C ARG A 26 11.22 -28.06 5.03
N TRP A 27 12.21 -27.80 4.19
CA TRP A 27 12.17 -28.06 2.75
C TRP A 27 12.80 -29.41 2.37
N GLY A 28 13.50 -30.07 3.30
CA GLY A 28 14.20 -31.32 3.03
C GLY A 28 15.37 -31.12 2.06
N VAL A 29 16.01 -29.95 2.08
CA VAL A 29 17.14 -29.59 1.20
C VAL A 29 18.36 -29.26 2.04
N ARG A 30 19.55 -29.38 1.45
CA ARG A 30 20.81 -28.93 2.04
C ARG A 30 21.49 -27.94 1.10
N LEU A 31 21.73 -26.74 1.59
CA LEU A 31 22.44 -25.68 0.89
C LEU A 31 23.94 -25.96 0.98
N THR A 32 24.53 -26.44 -0.11
CA THR A 32 25.98 -26.69 -0.17
C THR A 32 26.74 -25.35 -0.12
N PRO A 33 27.81 -25.25 0.70
CA PRO A 33 28.69 -24.09 0.65
C PRO A 33 29.24 -23.86 -0.75
N GLY A 34 29.20 -22.61 -1.23
CA GLY A 34 29.74 -22.26 -2.53
C GLY A 34 29.40 -20.82 -2.92
N HIS A 35 30.24 -20.23 -3.79
CA HIS A 35 29.96 -18.97 -4.44
C HIS A 35 29.91 -19.21 -5.95
N ASN A 36 28.80 -18.87 -6.58
CA ASN A 36 28.69 -18.90 -8.04
C ASN A 36 28.85 -17.47 -8.57
N PRO A 37 30.03 -17.10 -9.13
CA PRO A 37 30.28 -15.74 -9.61
C PRO A 37 29.42 -15.36 -10.83
N ALA A 38 28.79 -16.34 -11.50
CA ALA A 38 27.86 -16.08 -12.60
C ALA A 38 26.46 -15.66 -12.12
N LEU A 39 26.10 -15.92 -10.85
CA LEU A 39 24.82 -15.50 -10.30
C LEU A 39 24.77 -13.98 -10.12
N ARG A 40 23.85 -13.35 -10.84
CA ARG A 40 23.49 -11.95 -10.63
C ARG A 40 22.24 -11.89 -9.77
N TYR A 41 22.25 -11.02 -8.78
CA TYR A 41 21.11 -10.80 -7.89
C TYR A 41 20.76 -9.31 -7.83
N MET A 42 19.51 -9.02 -7.48
CA MET A 42 19.08 -7.64 -7.25
C MET A 42 19.59 -7.17 -5.89
N ARG A 43 20.41 -6.13 -5.90
CA ARG A 43 21.02 -5.51 -4.72
C ARG A 43 20.67 -4.03 -4.65
N HIS A 44 19.41 -3.70 -4.91
CA HIS A 44 18.85 -2.35 -4.99
C HIS A 44 19.19 -1.51 -3.75
N SER A 45 19.28 -2.15 -2.59
CA SER A 45 19.62 -1.46 -1.35
C SER A 45 21.07 -0.97 -1.26
N TRP A 46 21.95 -1.47 -2.13
CA TRP A 46 23.39 -1.22 -2.13
C TRP A 46 23.83 -0.49 -3.41
N GLU A 47 23.21 -0.83 -4.54
CA GLU A 47 23.46 -0.19 -5.83
C GLU A 47 23.16 1.30 -5.80
N PRO A 48 23.92 2.15 -6.52
CA PRO A 48 23.56 3.54 -6.74
C PRO A 48 22.09 3.67 -7.17
N LEU A 49 21.41 4.72 -6.68
CA LEU A 49 20.02 4.95 -7.02
C LEU A 49 19.90 5.15 -8.54
N ARG A 50 18.95 4.43 -9.15
CA ARG A 50 18.69 4.51 -10.58
C ARG A 50 17.72 5.66 -10.84
N VAL A 51 18.20 6.89 -10.71
CA VAL A 51 17.40 8.10 -10.79
C VAL A 51 17.72 8.90 -12.04
N TYR A 52 16.72 9.61 -12.57
CA TYR A 52 16.94 10.64 -13.58
C TYR A 52 16.49 11.99 -13.02
N PRO A 53 17.34 13.04 -13.08
CA PRO A 53 16.91 14.37 -12.70
C PRO A 53 15.79 14.80 -13.65
N LYS A 54 14.64 15.16 -13.07
CA LYS A 54 13.50 15.66 -13.84
C LYS A 54 13.64 17.18 -14.00
N PRO A 55 13.33 17.74 -15.18
CA PRO A 55 13.28 19.19 -15.35
C PRO A 55 12.37 19.83 -14.30
N LEU A 56 12.75 20.99 -13.77
CA LEU A 56 11.95 21.70 -12.75
C LEU A 56 10.49 21.89 -13.17
N LEU A 57 10.24 22.11 -14.47
CA LEU A 57 8.90 22.23 -15.04
C LEU A 57 8.00 21.03 -14.72
N VAL A 58 8.54 19.81 -14.70
CA VAL A 58 7.77 18.61 -14.33
C VAL A 58 7.23 18.75 -12.91
N TYR A 59 8.08 19.12 -11.96
CA TYR A 59 7.66 19.29 -10.57
C TYR A 59 6.67 20.45 -10.43
N LEU A 60 6.86 21.55 -11.16
CA LEU A 60 5.90 22.67 -11.18
C LEU A 60 4.52 22.24 -11.68
N VAL A 61 4.46 21.42 -12.73
CA VAL A 61 3.20 20.86 -13.26
C VAL A 61 2.56 19.93 -12.24
N VAL A 62 3.32 18.99 -11.64
CA VAL A 62 2.78 18.07 -10.64
C VAL A 62 2.31 18.81 -9.38
N GLU A 63 3.04 19.84 -8.94
CA GLU A 63 2.62 20.71 -7.84
C GLU A 63 1.34 21.47 -8.17
N ALA A 64 1.20 21.99 -9.40
CA ALA A 64 -0.02 22.67 -9.85
C ALA A 64 -1.22 21.71 -9.87
N LEU A 65 -1.05 20.50 -10.42
CA LEU A 65 -2.06 19.44 -10.40
C LEU A 65 -2.45 19.06 -8.97
N GLY A 66 -1.45 18.88 -8.10
CA GLY A 66 -1.66 18.61 -6.68
C GLY A 66 -2.46 19.71 -5.98
N ARG A 67 -2.13 20.99 -6.23
CA ARG A 67 -2.89 22.14 -5.70
C ARG A 67 -4.32 22.20 -6.25
N GLY A 68 -4.52 21.84 -7.52
CA GLY A 68 -5.84 21.69 -8.11
C GLY A 68 -6.67 20.61 -7.41
N ALA A 69 -6.08 19.44 -7.17
CA ALA A 69 -6.72 18.37 -6.40
C ALA A 69 -7.06 18.82 -4.97
N HIS A 70 -6.16 19.55 -4.31
CA HIS A 70 -6.39 20.13 -2.97
C HIS A 70 -7.54 21.13 -2.96
N GLY A 71 -7.63 22.01 -3.97
CA GLY A 71 -8.76 22.93 -4.13
C GLY A 71 -10.08 22.19 -4.30
N LEU A 72 -10.08 21.12 -5.09
CA LEU A 72 -11.23 20.28 -5.32
C LEU A 72 -11.66 19.47 -4.08
N LEU A 73 -10.72 19.05 -3.24
CA LEU A 73 -11.00 18.43 -1.93
C LEU A 73 -11.63 19.45 -0.98
N ARG A 74 -11.08 20.67 -0.88
CA ARG A 74 -11.67 21.74 -0.07
C ARG A 74 -13.10 22.07 -0.51
N TRP A 75 -13.33 22.17 -1.82
CA TRP A 75 -14.66 22.40 -2.39
C TRP A 75 -15.65 21.28 -2.06
N GLN A 76 -15.17 20.05 -1.87
CA GLN A 76 -15.97 18.92 -1.41
C GLN A 76 -16.18 18.86 0.11
N GLY A 77 -15.64 19.82 0.87
CA GLY A 77 -15.77 19.90 2.33
C GLY A 77 -14.68 19.17 3.11
N PHE A 78 -13.61 18.71 2.46
CA PHE A 78 -12.47 18.17 3.19
C PHE A 78 -11.71 19.29 3.90
N HIS A 79 -11.40 19.04 5.17
CA HIS A 79 -10.55 19.90 5.98
C HIS A 79 -9.15 19.34 6.01
N GLN A 80 -8.17 20.18 5.69
CA GLN A 80 -6.77 19.80 5.75
C GLN A 80 -6.23 20.01 7.15
N SER A 81 -5.43 19.06 7.60
CA SER A 81 -4.65 19.17 8.81
C SER A 81 -3.25 18.60 8.57
N THR A 82 -2.31 18.92 9.45
CA THR A 82 -0.95 18.38 9.38
C THR A 82 -0.71 17.60 10.66
N GLU A 83 -0.10 16.43 10.57
CA GLU A 83 0.39 15.66 11.71
C GLU A 83 1.74 15.02 11.41
N ALA A 84 2.69 15.16 12.34
CA ALA A 84 4.06 14.67 12.21
C ALA A 84 4.70 14.95 10.83
N GLY A 85 4.43 16.13 10.24
CA GLY A 85 4.96 16.53 8.93
C GLY A 85 4.18 16.04 7.70
N PHE A 86 3.14 15.22 7.88
CA PHE A 86 2.29 14.73 6.80
C PHE A 86 0.97 15.49 6.74
N LYS A 87 0.42 15.65 5.53
CA LYS A 87 -0.88 16.27 5.32
C LYS A 87 -1.98 15.21 5.35
N PHE A 88 -3.03 15.50 6.07
CA PHE A 88 -4.23 14.69 6.17
C PHE A 88 -5.44 15.50 5.72
N TRP A 89 -6.35 14.85 4.99
CA TRP A 89 -7.60 15.46 4.55
C TRP A 89 -8.76 14.69 5.17
N LEU A 90 -9.54 15.36 6.02
CA LEU A 90 -10.68 14.76 6.69
C LEU A 90 -11.97 15.34 6.14
N LEU A 91 -12.84 14.48 5.61
CA LEU A 91 -14.24 14.78 5.39
C LEU A 91 -15.05 14.15 6.53
N ARG A 92 -15.80 14.98 7.27
CA ARG A 92 -16.79 14.48 8.24
C ARG A 92 -18.16 14.37 7.57
N PRO A 93 -19.01 13.41 7.96
CA PRO A 93 -20.41 13.38 7.57
C PRO A 93 -21.07 14.73 7.88
N ARG A 94 -21.96 15.21 7.00
CA ARG A 94 -22.78 16.37 7.33
C ARG A 94 -23.81 15.92 8.37
N ASP A 95 -23.92 16.67 9.47
CA ASP A 95 -24.97 16.42 10.44
C ASP A 95 -26.33 16.51 9.74
N ALA A 96 -27.21 15.54 9.97
CA ALA A 96 -28.53 15.48 9.33
C ALA A 96 -29.43 16.71 9.64
N GLY A 97 -29.02 17.57 10.59
CA GLY A 97 -29.65 18.84 10.93
C GLY A 97 -29.05 20.09 10.26
N GLU A 98 -27.89 19.97 9.58
CA GLU A 98 -27.25 21.07 8.83
C GLU A 98 -27.48 20.96 7.32
N ALA A 99 -28.62 20.41 6.91
CA ALA A 99 -29.21 20.75 5.62
C ALA A 99 -29.70 22.21 5.66
N ARG A 100 -28.77 23.16 5.84
CA ARG A 100 -29.05 24.59 5.67
C ARG A 100 -29.54 24.77 4.24
N ALA A 101 -30.72 25.39 4.13
CA ALA A 101 -31.31 25.88 2.90
C ALA A 101 -30.22 26.36 1.95
N ALA A 102 -30.13 25.75 0.77
CA ALA A 102 -29.37 26.32 -0.32
C ALA A 102 -29.95 27.71 -0.57
N GLU A 103 -29.24 28.76 -0.17
CA GLU A 103 -29.53 30.09 -0.69
C GLU A 103 -29.44 29.99 -2.23
N PRO A 104 -30.44 30.49 -2.97
CA PRO A 104 -30.31 30.59 -4.40
C PRO A 104 -29.09 31.47 -4.70
N LEU A 105 -28.15 30.93 -5.47
CA LEU A 105 -27.00 31.68 -5.97
C LEU A 105 -27.50 33.01 -6.59
N PRO A 106 -26.90 34.17 -6.24
CA PRO A 106 -27.24 35.41 -6.93
C PRO A 106 -26.92 35.23 -8.42
N ALA A 107 -27.91 35.51 -9.26
CA ALA A 107 -27.78 35.40 -10.71
C ALA A 107 -26.55 36.17 -11.19
N LEU A 108 -25.56 35.47 -11.73
CA LEU A 108 -24.36 36.07 -12.30
C LEU A 108 -24.74 36.83 -13.57
N SER A 109 -24.42 38.12 -13.60
CA SER A 109 -24.69 38.96 -14.77
C SER A 109 -23.92 38.45 -16.01
N PRO A 110 -24.48 38.56 -17.23
CA PRO A 110 -23.85 38.08 -18.47
C PRO A 110 -22.41 38.60 -18.68
N ARG A 111 -22.11 39.81 -18.17
CA ARG A 111 -20.78 40.42 -18.19
C ARG A 111 -19.74 39.68 -17.34
N ARG A 112 -20.13 39.10 -16.20
CA ARG A 112 -19.22 38.29 -15.35
C ARG A 112 -19.00 36.89 -15.92
N LEU A 113 -20.00 36.32 -16.59
CA LEU A 113 -19.85 35.06 -17.33
C LEU A 113 -18.87 35.20 -18.50
N ALA A 114 -18.94 36.30 -19.26
CA ALA A 114 -18.02 36.58 -20.37
C ALA A 114 -16.57 36.81 -19.89
N ALA A 115 -16.38 37.46 -18.73
CA ALA A 115 -15.05 37.66 -18.14
C ALA A 115 -14.43 36.38 -17.56
N ALA A 116 -15.25 35.45 -17.04
CA ALA A 116 -14.81 34.14 -16.55
C ALA A 116 -14.61 33.11 -17.67
N ALA A 117 -15.40 33.18 -18.75
CA ALA A 117 -15.22 32.31 -19.92
C ALA A 117 -13.98 32.68 -20.77
N GLY A 118 -13.54 33.94 -20.71
CA GLY A 118 -12.36 34.43 -21.43
C GLY A 118 -11.01 34.18 -20.76
N ARG A 119 -10.97 33.67 -19.52
CA ARG A 119 -9.72 33.40 -18.79
C ARG A 119 -9.82 32.06 -18.07
N THR A 120 -8.93 31.14 -18.42
CA THR A 120 -8.74 29.77 -17.87
C THR A 120 -9.50 28.62 -18.54
N ARG A 121 -9.30 28.47 -19.86
CA ARG A 121 -9.06 27.13 -20.43
C ARG A 121 -7.65 27.12 -21.01
N SER A 122 -6.77 26.31 -20.45
CA SER A 122 -5.45 26.05 -21.04
C SER A 122 -5.57 24.83 -21.94
N ALA A 123 -5.07 24.92 -23.17
CA ALA A 123 -5.00 23.80 -24.10
C ALA A 123 -4.32 22.56 -23.48
N ALA A 124 -3.46 22.74 -22.46
CA ALA A 124 -2.85 21.64 -21.72
C ALA A 124 -3.83 20.89 -20.79
N LEU A 125 -4.81 21.59 -20.20
CA LEU A 125 -5.85 20.96 -19.36
C LEU A 125 -6.84 20.20 -20.24
N ASP A 126 -7.22 20.78 -21.37
CA ASP A 126 -8.07 20.13 -22.37
C ASP A 126 -7.36 18.89 -22.95
N ALA A 127 -6.07 18.98 -23.28
CA ALA A 127 -5.29 17.82 -23.74
C ALA A 127 -5.16 16.71 -22.68
N THR A 128 -5.06 17.07 -21.40
CA THR A 128 -4.94 16.08 -20.31
C THR A 128 -6.26 15.39 -20.01
N LEU A 129 -7.37 16.14 -19.99
CA LEU A 129 -8.72 15.60 -19.84
C LEU A 129 -9.13 14.76 -21.06
N ASP A 130 -8.72 15.18 -22.25
CA ASP A 130 -8.92 14.46 -23.50
C ASP A 130 -8.11 13.16 -23.54
N LEU A 131 -6.84 13.17 -23.08
CA LEU A 131 -6.03 11.95 -22.97
C LEU A 131 -6.60 10.96 -21.94
N ALA A 132 -7.08 11.46 -20.79
CA ALA A 132 -7.72 10.63 -19.77
C ALA A 132 -9.08 10.08 -20.24
N SER A 133 -9.87 10.88 -20.95
CA SER A 133 -11.15 10.49 -21.52
C SER A 133 -10.99 9.47 -22.65
N LYS A 134 -10.02 9.68 -23.55
CA LYS A 134 -9.65 8.75 -24.63
C LYS A 134 -9.11 7.43 -24.09
N ALA A 135 -8.28 7.45 -23.04
CA ALA A 135 -7.82 6.24 -22.37
C ALA A 135 -9.00 5.46 -21.75
N THR A 136 -9.96 6.16 -21.14
CA THR A 136 -11.18 5.55 -20.56
C THR A 136 -12.07 4.94 -21.65
N ALA A 137 -12.29 5.66 -22.75
CA ALA A 137 -13.10 5.20 -23.88
C ALA A 137 -12.46 4.02 -24.64
N ALA A 138 -11.13 4.05 -24.83
CA ALA A 138 -10.39 2.95 -25.47
C ALA A 138 -10.43 1.67 -24.63
N VAL A 139 -10.31 1.78 -23.30
CA VAL A 139 -10.44 0.63 -22.39
C VAL A 139 -11.87 0.09 -22.40
N SER A 140 -12.89 0.96 -22.43
CA SER A 140 -14.29 0.51 -22.49
C SER A 140 -14.66 -0.16 -23.84
N ALA A 141 -13.98 0.20 -24.93
CA ALA A 141 -14.19 -0.38 -26.25
C ALA A 141 -13.49 -1.74 -26.44
N GLN A 142 -12.44 -2.04 -25.67
CA GLN A 142 -11.63 -3.25 -25.83
C GLN A 142 -12.14 -4.45 -25.00
N TYR A 143 -13.10 -4.23 -24.09
CA TYR A 143 -13.73 -5.29 -23.29
C TYR A 143 -15.26 -5.24 -23.45
N PRO A 144 -15.81 -5.69 -24.59
CA PRO A 144 -17.25 -5.88 -24.71
C PRO A 144 -17.70 -6.92 -23.69
N HIS A 145 -18.84 -6.63 -23.06
CA HIS A 145 -19.50 -7.47 -22.08
C HIS A 145 -19.66 -8.90 -22.62
N ASP A 146 -18.94 -9.88 -22.08
CA ASP A 146 -19.43 -11.25 -22.13
C ASP A 146 -18.95 -12.08 -20.94
N HIS A 147 -19.93 -12.70 -20.29
CA HIS A 147 -19.78 -13.57 -19.15
C HIS A 147 -19.54 -15.00 -19.64
N GLN A 148 -18.32 -15.51 -19.51
CA GLN A 148 -18.11 -16.96 -19.51
C GLN A 148 -17.18 -17.37 -18.36
N GLN A 149 -17.70 -18.24 -17.49
CA GLN A 149 -16.92 -18.94 -16.46
C GLN A 149 -15.95 -19.88 -17.15
N TYR A 150 -14.64 -19.63 -16.99
CA TYR A 150 -13.60 -20.54 -17.46
C TYR A 150 -12.96 -21.26 -16.27
N HIS A 151 -13.00 -22.60 -16.32
CA HIS A 151 -12.20 -23.49 -15.48
C HIS A 151 -10.78 -23.57 -16.04
N MET A 152 -9.77 -23.36 -15.19
CA MET A 152 -8.36 -23.50 -15.57
C MET A 152 -7.81 -24.86 -15.13
N PRO A 153 -7.04 -25.57 -15.99
CA PRO A 153 -6.33 -26.78 -15.61
C PRO A 153 -5.17 -26.46 -14.66
N VAL A 154 -4.98 -27.36 -13.72
CA VAL A 154 -4.00 -27.26 -12.63
C VAL A 154 -2.83 -28.15 -13.00
N ASP A 155 -1.64 -27.59 -13.22
CA ASP A 155 -0.39 -28.32 -12.99
C ASP A 155 0.75 -27.37 -12.62
N ALA A 156 1.48 -27.79 -11.58
CA ALA A 156 2.60 -27.15 -10.88
C ALA A 156 3.91 -27.31 -11.70
N SER A 157 5.00 -26.55 -11.58
CA SER A 157 5.65 -25.74 -10.54
C SER A 157 6.67 -24.84 -11.28
N PRO A 158 6.91 -23.55 -10.94
CA PRO A 158 7.88 -22.73 -11.69
C PRO A 158 9.34 -22.90 -11.22
N LEU A 159 9.63 -23.86 -10.35
CA LEU A 159 10.99 -24.19 -9.92
C LEU A 159 11.39 -25.55 -10.50
N GLY A 160 12.14 -25.52 -11.61
CA GLY A 160 12.87 -26.69 -12.12
C GLY A 160 12.47 -27.17 -13.51
N ALA A 161 12.89 -26.45 -14.56
CA ALA A 161 13.08 -27.03 -15.89
C ALA A 161 14.40 -26.52 -16.46
N GLY A 162 15.50 -26.91 -15.82
CA GLY A 162 16.85 -26.81 -16.37
C GLY A 162 17.42 -28.21 -16.45
N GLY A 163 17.56 -28.74 -17.67
CA GLY A 163 18.27 -30.00 -17.86
C GLY A 163 17.99 -30.70 -19.19
N ARG A 164 18.75 -30.34 -20.22
CA ARG A 164 19.29 -31.31 -21.19
C ARG A 164 20.71 -30.89 -21.56
N GLY A 165 21.66 -31.40 -20.80
CA GLY A 165 23.09 -31.47 -21.13
C GLY A 165 23.53 -32.90 -20.94
N THR A 166 24.09 -33.48 -21.98
CA THR A 166 24.41 -34.89 -22.20
C THR A 166 25.59 -35.41 -21.38
N GLY A 167 25.47 -36.64 -20.88
CA GLY A 167 26.50 -37.68 -21.07
C GLY A 167 27.61 -37.89 -20.02
N ALA A 168 27.53 -39.09 -19.42
CA ALA A 168 28.62 -40.00 -19.01
C ALA A 168 29.39 -39.76 -17.69
N GLY A 169 29.45 -40.82 -16.88
CA GLY A 169 30.40 -40.99 -15.77
C GLY A 169 29.89 -41.92 -14.67
N GLU A 170 30.35 -43.18 -14.71
CA GLU A 170 30.02 -44.29 -13.82
C GLU A 170 30.46 -44.11 -12.35
N GLY A 171 29.86 -44.90 -11.43
CA GLY A 171 30.63 -45.45 -10.30
C GLY A 171 29.95 -45.50 -8.92
N HIS A 172 29.52 -46.70 -8.55
CA HIS A 172 29.61 -47.36 -7.22
C HIS A 172 28.54 -47.13 -6.12
N ASP A 173 27.86 -48.25 -5.84
CA ASP A 173 27.22 -48.67 -4.59
C ASP A 173 28.18 -48.65 -3.38
N VAL A 174 27.65 -48.30 -2.19
CA VAL A 174 27.66 -49.11 -0.95
C VAL A 174 26.51 -48.63 -0.05
N GLY A 175 25.76 -49.58 0.54
CA GLY A 175 24.60 -49.34 1.40
C GLY A 175 24.88 -49.26 2.92
N GLU A 176 23.79 -49.52 3.66
CA GLU A 176 23.62 -49.50 5.13
C GLU A 176 23.46 -48.09 5.73
N GLY A 177 22.46 -47.73 6.54
CA GLY A 177 21.52 -48.51 7.35
C GLY A 177 21.52 -47.91 8.76
N ALA A 178 20.55 -47.06 9.11
CA ALA A 178 20.19 -46.77 10.51
C ALA A 178 18.92 -45.90 10.63
N HIS A 179 17.93 -46.44 11.33
CA HIS A 179 16.72 -45.76 11.81
C HIS A 179 17.02 -44.78 12.97
N PRO A 180 16.12 -43.81 13.24
CA PRO A 180 16.38 -42.64 14.09
C PRO A 180 15.96 -42.84 15.55
N PRO A 181 16.43 -42.01 16.51
CA PRO A 181 15.75 -41.85 17.77
C PRO A 181 14.71 -40.72 17.71
N ARG A 182 13.55 -41.04 18.27
CA ARG A 182 12.41 -40.17 18.54
C ARG A 182 12.65 -39.29 19.78
N ALA A 183 11.92 -38.17 19.76
CA ALA A 183 11.30 -37.46 20.88
C ALA A 183 12.13 -36.45 21.69
N GLY A 184 11.69 -35.20 21.60
CA GLY A 184 11.92 -34.14 22.58
C GLY A 184 10.90 -33.02 22.35
N ARG A 185 9.74 -33.12 23.02
CA ARG A 185 8.80 -32.00 23.15
C ARG A 185 9.48 -30.90 23.96
N SER A 186 9.53 -29.67 23.46
CA SER A 186 9.74 -28.48 24.30
C SER A 186 8.72 -27.40 23.96
N THR A 187 7.91 -27.12 24.95
CA THR A 187 6.92 -26.06 25.12
C THR A 187 7.56 -24.67 25.12
N GLY A 188 6.85 -23.70 24.53
CA GLY A 188 6.69 -22.32 25.01
C GLY A 188 7.92 -21.40 25.04
N ALA A 189 7.84 -20.28 24.31
CA ALA A 189 8.32 -18.98 24.80
C ALA A 189 7.69 -17.84 24.00
N ALA A 190 6.66 -17.23 24.59
CA ALA A 190 6.18 -15.90 24.23
C ALA A 190 7.32 -14.89 24.44
N ARG A 191 7.50 -13.95 23.50
CA ARG A 191 8.43 -12.84 23.64
C ARG A 191 7.74 -11.68 24.34
N ASP A 192 7.91 -11.62 25.66
CA ASP A 192 7.88 -10.39 26.44
C ASP A 192 9.24 -9.69 26.33
N LEU A 193 9.25 -8.44 25.88
CA LEU A 193 10.40 -7.54 26.00
C LEU A 193 9.90 -6.25 26.65
N ARG A 194 9.95 -6.26 27.99
CA ARG A 194 9.80 -5.09 28.84
C ARG A 194 11.12 -4.32 28.92
N THR A 195 10.99 -3.03 28.61
CA THR A 195 11.49 -1.86 29.36
C THR A 195 12.89 -1.92 30.00
N ARG A 196 13.77 -1.02 29.56
CA ARG A 196 14.91 -0.54 30.35
C ARG A 196 14.48 0.65 31.19
N ASP A 197 14.64 0.51 32.49
CA ASP A 197 14.61 1.58 33.48
C ASP A 197 15.83 2.51 33.33
N SER A 198 15.60 3.79 33.58
CA SER A 198 16.62 4.71 34.08
C SER A 198 15.94 5.67 35.06
N SER A 199 16.18 5.42 36.33
CA SER A 199 15.83 6.21 37.50
C SER A 199 16.69 7.49 37.59
N ALA A 200 16.05 8.62 37.86
CA ALA A 200 16.66 9.74 38.56
C ALA A 200 15.58 10.51 39.34
N ASP A 201 15.93 10.85 40.58
CA ASP A 201 15.10 11.33 41.67
C ASP A 201 14.45 12.71 41.50
N GLY A 202 13.37 12.95 42.24
CA GLY A 202 12.90 14.30 42.56
C GLY A 202 11.39 14.44 42.80
N ALA A 203 10.89 13.97 43.94
CA ALA A 203 9.51 14.25 44.37
C ALA A 203 9.41 15.59 45.14
N PRO A 204 8.35 16.38 44.94
CA PRO A 204 7.82 17.25 45.98
C PRO A 204 6.40 16.84 46.44
N ALA A 205 6.13 17.16 47.71
CA ALA A 205 5.00 16.79 48.56
C ALA A 205 3.63 17.38 48.14
N PRO A 206 2.50 16.92 48.72
CA PRO A 206 1.15 17.18 48.20
C PRO A 206 0.59 18.54 48.66
N ALA A 207 -0.02 19.28 47.72
CA ALA A 207 -0.80 20.48 48.01
C ALA A 207 -2.27 20.14 48.25
N GLY A 208 -2.88 20.81 49.24
CA GLY A 208 -4.24 20.59 49.76
C GLY A 208 -5.40 21.02 48.85
N PRO A 209 -6.64 20.95 49.35
CA PRO A 209 -7.85 20.92 48.53
C PRO A 209 -8.35 22.33 48.20
N GLY A 210 -8.67 22.60 46.92
CA GLY A 210 -9.44 23.79 46.57
C GLY A 210 -9.27 24.30 45.15
N ALA A 211 -10.06 23.77 44.20
CA ALA A 211 -10.66 24.50 43.09
C ALA A 211 -11.60 23.55 42.32
N PRO A 212 -12.82 23.99 41.91
CA PRO A 212 -13.73 23.13 41.18
C PRO A 212 -13.15 22.84 39.79
N ALA A 213 -12.89 21.56 39.52
CA ALA A 213 -12.52 21.09 38.19
C ALA A 213 -13.64 21.47 37.21
N ALA A 214 -13.34 22.34 36.25
CA ALA A 214 -14.21 22.58 35.12
C ALA A 214 -14.49 21.23 34.47
N ALA A 215 -15.76 20.80 34.52
CA ALA A 215 -16.18 19.54 33.96
C ALA A 215 -15.78 19.47 32.49
N LEU A 216 -14.88 18.56 32.16
CA LEU A 216 -14.63 18.12 30.79
C LEU A 216 -16.00 17.82 30.17
N PRO A 217 -16.32 18.37 28.99
CA PRO A 217 -17.58 18.06 28.33
C PRO A 217 -17.66 16.54 28.20
N ALA A 218 -18.74 15.97 28.73
CA ALA A 218 -18.98 14.54 28.74
C ALA A 218 -18.65 13.96 27.37
N LEU A 219 -17.72 13.00 27.34
CA LEU A 219 -17.38 12.20 26.17
C LEU A 219 -18.70 11.62 25.63
N ARG A 220 -19.24 12.26 24.59
CA ARG A 220 -20.35 11.69 23.83
C ARG A 220 -19.86 10.33 23.37
N SER A 221 -20.51 9.26 23.83
CA SER A 221 -20.30 7.93 23.28
C SER A 221 -20.61 8.02 21.79
N LEU A 222 -19.58 7.96 20.95
CA LEU A 222 -19.75 7.98 19.51
C LEU A 222 -20.52 6.71 19.13
N SER A 223 -21.78 6.86 18.71
CA SER A 223 -22.55 5.75 18.15
C SER A 223 -21.80 5.14 16.96
N ALA A 224 -22.02 3.86 16.67
CA ALA A 224 -21.48 3.10 15.54
C ALA A 224 -21.41 3.84 14.17
N ALA A 225 -22.23 4.88 13.99
CA ALA A 225 -22.30 5.76 12.83
C ALA A 225 -21.08 6.70 12.59
N GLN A 226 -19.89 6.40 13.10
CA GLN A 226 -18.71 7.30 12.96
C GLN A 226 -17.37 6.60 12.71
N LEU A 227 -17.35 5.30 12.41
CA LEU A 227 -16.10 4.60 12.11
C LEU A 227 -15.43 5.22 10.86
N PRO A 228 -14.23 5.84 10.97
CA PRO A 228 -13.59 6.48 9.84
C PRO A 228 -13.04 5.46 8.85
N ILE A 229 -13.09 5.83 7.57
CA ILE A 229 -12.39 5.16 6.49
C ILE A 229 -11.09 5.93 6.24
N VAL A 230 -9.96 5.25 6.38
CA VAL A 230 -8.64 5.78 6.04
C VAL A 230 -8.30 5.34 4.63
N PHE A 231 -7.85 6.25 3.78
CA PHE A 231 -7.38 5.95 2.44
C PHE A 231 -5.89 6.27 2.24
N LEU A 232 -5.14 5.28 1.77
CA LEU A 232 -3.70 5.30 1.54
C LEU A 232 -3.41 5.10 0.04
N HIS A 233 -2.91 6.15 -0.61
CA HIS A 233 -2.68 6.14 -2.06
C HIS A 233 -1.40 5.39 -2.48
N GLY A 234 -1.36 4.96 -3.73
CA GLY A 234 -0.18 4.36 -4.37
C GLY A 234 0.86 5.38 -4.86
N VAL A 235 1.90 4.89 -5.55
CA VAL A 235 2.89 5.76 -6.20
C VAL A 235 2.26 6.53 -7.36
N GLY A 236 2.65 7.79 -7.58
CA GLY A 236 2.28 8.54 -8.77
C GLY A 236 1.89 9.98 -8.45
N PHE A 237 0.65 10.36 -8.70
CA PHE A 237 0.16 11.75 -8.56
C PHE A 237 -0.63 11.98 -7.27
N GLY A 238 -0.26 11.29 -6.19
CA GLY A 238 -0.94 11.36 -4.89
C GLY A 238 -2.42 10.95 -4.98
N VAL A 239 -3.31 11.74 -4.37
CA VAL A 239 -4.76 11.47 -4.32
C VAL A 239 -5.51 11.72 -5.64
N LEU A 240 -4.90 12.41 -6.61
CA LEU A 240 -5.57 12.84 -7.84
C LEU A 240 -6.22 11.70 -8.64
N PRO A 241 -5.55 10.56 -8.90
CA PRO A 241 -6.16 9.44 -9.65
C PRO A 241 -7.35 8.79 -8.92
N TYR A 242 -7.49 9.04 -7.62
CA TYR A 242 -8.48 8.40 -6.76
C TYR A 242 -9.73 9.26 -6.57
N LEU A 243 -9.77 10.51 -7.05
CA LEU A 243 -10.87 11.43 -6.77
C LEU A 243 -12.25 10.92 -7.23
N HIS A 244 -12.33 10.11 -8.28
CA HIS A 244 -13.59 9.45 -8.66
C HIS A 244 -13.99 8.38 -7.64
N PHE A 245 -13.06 7.48 -7.32
CA PHE A 245 -13.25 6.39 -6.37
C PHE A 245 -13.61 6.90 -4.96
N LEU A 246 -12.92 7.94 -4.48
CA LEU A 246 -13.17 8.58 -3.18
C LEU A 246 -14.58 9.19 -3.10
N ARG A 247 -15.04 9.85 -4.17
CA ARG A 247 -16.43 10.35 -4.23
C ARG A 247 -17.45 9.22 -4.22
N ALA A 248 -17.14 8.10 -4.88
CA ALA A 248 -18.01 6.94 -4.86
C ALA A 248 -18.11 6.33 -3.44
N ILE A 249 -17.00 6.27 -2.68
CA ILE A 249 -17.00 5.87 -1.28
C ILE A 249 -17.91 6.79 -0.44
N VAL A 250 -17.72 8.11 -0.53
CA VAL A 250 -18.52 9.10 0.22
C VAL A 250 -20.00 9.00 -0.13
N LYS A 251 -20.34 8.80 -1.41
CA LYS A 251 -21.73 8.65 -1.85
C LYS A 251 -22.37 7.36 -1.34
N SER A 252 -21.63 6.26 -1.32
CA SER A 252 -22.14 4.96 -0.87
C SER A 252 -22.23 4.85 0.65
N HIS A 253 -21.36 5.56 1.39
CA HIS A 253 -21.23 5.47 2.84
C HIS A 253 -21.20 6.87 3.50
N PRO A 254 -22.23 7.71 3.31
CA PRO A 254 -22.21 9.12 3.72
C PRO A 254 -22.11 9.35 5.23
N GLY A 255 -22.44 8.33 6.05
CA GLY A 255 -22.32 8.38 7.51
C GLY A 255 -20.92 8.17 8.05
N HIS A 256 -19.93 7.84 7.22
CA HIS A 256 -18.57 7.53 7.69
C HIS A 256 -17.59 8.65 7.34
N PRO A 257 -16.78 9.14 8.30
CA PRO A 257 -15.70 10.06 8.00
C PRO A 257 -14.70 9.43 7.02
N LEU A 258 -14.12 10.24 6.12
CA LEU A 258 -13.09 9.81 5.19
C LEU A 258 -11.81 10.60 5.43
N LEU A 259 -10.76 9.90 5.86
CA LEU A 259 -9.43 10.45 6.14
C LEU A 259 -8.45 10.02 5.05
N LEU A 260 -7.93 10.97 4.27
CA LEU A 260 -6.90 10.71 3.25
C LEU A 260 -5.53 11.09 3.80
N VAL A 261 -4.53 10.25 3.55
CA VAL A 261 -3.14 10.53 3.90
C VAL A 261 -2.36 10.93 2.65
N GLU A 262 -1.66 12.06 2.68
CA GLU A 262 -0.72 12.41 1.61
C GLU A 262 0.70 12.02 1.96
N VAL A 263 1.30 11.22 1.08
CA VAL A 263 2.67 10.76 1.18
C VAL A 263 3.48 11.41 0.04
N PRO A 264 4.08 12.59 0.27
CA PRO A 264 4.63 13.43 -0.80
C PRO A 264 5.80 12.76 -1.54
N HIS A 265 6.65 12.04 -0.82
CA HIS A 265 7.84 11.36 -1.36
C HIS A 265 7.56 10.17 -2.27
N VAL A 266 6.29 9.78 -2.42
CA VAL A 266 5.86 8.81 -3.45
C VAL A 266 4.84 9.37 -4.42
N SER A 267 4.59 10.68 -4.34
CA SER A 267 3.55 11.38 -5.09
C SER A 267 4.11 12.34 -6.16
N LEU A 268 5.38 12.18 -6.53
CA LEU A 268 6.09 13.08 -7.47
C LEU A 268 6.05 14.55 -7.04
N ARG A 269 5.76 14.82 -5.76
CA ARG A 269 5.71 16.15 -5.17
C ARG A 269 7.13 16.64 -4.91
N LEU A 270 7.29 17.95 -4.82
CA LEU A 270 8.57 18.54 -4.46
C LEU A 270 8.89 18.16 -3.01
N CYS A 271 9.78 17.18 -2.86
CA CYS A 271 10.21 16.64 -1.58
C CYS A 271 11.69 16.24 -1.72
N TRP A 272 12.47 16.47 -0.67
CA TRP A 272 13.91 16.23 -0.69
C TRP A 272 14.29 14.86 -0.13
N GLN A 273 13.45 14.30 0.73
CA GLN A 273 13.75 13.06 1.43
C GLN A 273 12.49 12.22 1.60
N ALA A 274 12.63 10.94 1.27
CA ALA A 274 11.64 9.94 1.61
C ALA A 274 11.63 9.64 3.10
N ALA A 275 10.43 9.67 3.69
CA ALA A 275 10.19 9.16 5.03
C ALA A 275 10.13 7.62 5.01
N GLU A 276 10.44 7.02 6.16
CA GLU A 276 10.20 5.60 6.40
C GLU A 276 8.68 5.34 6.44
N VAL A 277 8.26 4.13 6.06
CA VAL A 277 6.83 3.76 6.09
C VAL A 277 6.26 3.81 7.52
N ASP A 278 7.07 3.45 8.52
CA ASP A 278 6.69 3.49 9.94
C ASP A 278 6.44 4.91 10.45
N GLU A 279 7.10 5.93 9.87
CA GLU A 279 6.84 7.33 10.21
C GLU A 279 5.46 7.76 9.71
N VAL A 280 5.07 7.32 8.50
CA VAL A 280 3.72 7.56 7.96
C VAL A 280 2.67 6.85 8.81
N ALA A 281 2.91 5.59 9.21
CA ALA A 281 1.99 4.84 10.06
C ALA A 281 1.82 5.49 11.45
N ARG A 282 2.90 5.96 12.08
CA ARG A 282 2.86 6.72 13.34
C ARG A 282 2.10 8.05 13.19
N ALA A 283 2.32 8.77 12.10
CA ALA A 283 1.58 10.01 11.80
C ALA A 283 0.08 9.75 11.63
N LEU A 284 -0.29 8.64 10.99
CA LEU A 284 -1.68 8.21 10.85
C LEU A 284 -2.32 7.90 12.21
N ALA A 285 -1.62 7.18 13.09
CA ALA A 285 -2.11 6.90 14.45
C ALA A 285 -2.40 8.20 15.21
N ALA A 286 -1.43 9.13 15.22
CA ALA A 286 -1.59 10.45 15.86
C ALA A 286 -2.75 11.26 15.24
N ALA A 287 -2.92 11.22 13.92
CA ALA A 287 -4.02 11.90 13.24
C ALA A 287 -5.39 11.32 13.62
N LEU A 288 -5.51 10.00 13.74
CA LEU A 288 -6.74 9.34 14.19
C LEU A 288 -7.06 9.71 15.65
N GLU A 289 -6.08 9.62 16.55
CA GLU A 289 -6.23 9.98 17.97
C GLU A 289 -6.68 11.43 18.15
N ARG A 290 -6.01 12.38 17.49
CA ARG A 290 -6.36 13.81 17.55
C ARG A 290 -7.80 14.09 17.08
N HIS A 291 -8.31 13.30 16.13
CA HIS A 291 -9.67 13.44 15.65
C HIS A 291 -10.72 12.65 16.44
N GLY A 292 -10.30 11.97 17.53
CA GLY A 292 -11.16 11.20 18.43
C GLY A 292 -11.52 9.82 17.89
N PHE A 293 -10.75 9.28 16.93
CA PHE A 293 -11.01 7.98 16.34
C PHE A 293 -10.16 6.90 17.00
N SER A 294 -10.82 5.96 17.68
CA SER A 294 -10.15 4.82 18.33
C SER A 294 -9.82 3.67 17.39
N ARG A 295 -10.63 3.49 16.33
CA ARG A 295 -10.48 2.45 15.30
C ARG A 295 -10.82 3.00 13.93
N ALA A 296 -10.35 2.36 12.86
CA ALA A 296 -10.62 2.76 11.49
C ALA A 296 -10.71 1.57 10.52
N VAL A 297 -11.47 1.73 9.43
CA VAL A 297 -11.31 0.90 8.24
C VAL A 297 -10.09 1.41 7.48
N VAL A 298 -9.04 0.60 7.39
CA VAL A 298 -7.80 1.00 6.71
C VAL A 298 -7.83 0.48 5.28
N MET A 299 -7.87 1.39 4.31
CA MET A 299 -7.87 1.07 2.89
C MET A 299 -6.57 1.53 2.21
N GLY A 300 -5.85 0.62 1.56
CA GLY A 300 -4.62 0.92 0.83
C GLY A 300 -4.64 0.39 -0.60
N HIS A 301 -4.06 1.15 -1.52
CA HIS A 301 -3.80 0.72 -2.89
C HIS A 301 -2.31 0.76 -3.21
N SER A 302 -1.78 -0.30 -3.85
CA SER A 302 -0.38 -0.35 -4.30
C SER A 302 0.56 0.05 -3.14
N TYR A 303 1.45 1.03 -3.29
CA TYR A 303 2.32 1.52 -2.19
C TYR A 303 1.58 1.80 -0.87
N GLY A 304 0.35 2.31 -0.91
CA GLY A 304 -0.46 2.54 0.28
C GLY A 304 -0.69 1.28 1.12
N THR A 305 -0.59 0.09 0.51
CA THR A 305 -0.65 -1.20 1.21
C THR A 305 0.58 -1.47 2.09
N PHE A 306 1.74 -0.87 1.81
CA PHE A 306 2.88 -0.91 2.74
C PHE A 306 2.59 -0.11 4.01
N VAL A 307 2.00 1.08 3.87
CA VAL A 307 1.58 1.89 5.03
C VAL A 307 0.49 1.15 5.80
N ALA A 308 -0.49 0.55 5.11
CA ALA A 308 -1.53 -0.25 5.73
C ALA A 308 -0.96 -1.47 6.48
N SER A 309 0.02 -2.15 5.88
CA SER A 309 0.72 -3.29 6.48
C SER A 309 1.40 -2.89 7.79
N ARG A 310 2.24 -1.84 7.76
CA ARG A 310 2.94 -1.36 8.95
C ARG A 310 2.01 -0.80 10.00
N PHE A 311 0.95 -0.10 9.60
CA PHE A 311 -0.06 0.38 10.53
C PHE A 311 -0.78 -0.78 11.24
N THR A 312 -1.10 -1.85 10.53
CA THR A 312 -1.73 -3.05 11.10
C THR A 312 -0.80 -3.76 12.10
N GLN A 313 0.48 -3.89 11.76
CA GLN A 313 1.47 -4.52 12.65
C GLN A 313 1.80 -3.67 13.89
N LEU A 314 1.89 -2.34 13.75
CA LEU A 314 2.26 -1.43 14.84
C LEU A 314 1.06 -1.04 15.74
N PHE A 315 -0.13 -0.89 15.14
CA PHE A 315 -1.33 -0.40 15.80
C PHE A 315 -2.54 -1.34 15.57
N PRO A 316 -2.43 -2.65 15.84
CA PRO A 316 -3.48 -3.61 15.51
C PRO A 316 -4.83 -3.26 16.17
N LYS A 317 -4.79 -2.66 17.37
CA LYS A 317 -6.01 -2.22 18.10
C LYS A 317 -6.76 -1.09 17.41
N MET A 318 -6.09 -0.28 16.58
CA MET A 318 -6.71 0.81 15.83
C MET A 318 -7.27 0.35 14.48
N VAL A 319 -7.02 -0.90 14.07
CA VAL A 319 -7.58 -1.46 12.83
C VAL A 319 -8.92 -2.11 13.14
N HIS A 320 -9.99 -1.56 12.58
CA HIS A 320 -11.29 -2.23 12.59
C HIS A 320 -11.33 -3.34 11.55
N SER A 321 -10.97 -2.99 10.33
CA SER A 321 -10.94 -3.88 9.17
C SER A 321 -9.93 -3.36 8.16
N LEU A 322 -9.37 -4.25 7.35
CA LEU A 322 -8.32 -3.95 6.37
C LEU A 322 -8.83 -4.18 4.95
N VAL A 323 -8.65 -3.20 4.07
CA VAL A 323 -8.92 -3.33 2.63
C VAL A 323 -7.65 -3.04 1.85
N ILE A 324 -7.08 -4.03 1.19
CA ILE A 324 -5.85 -3.89 0.41
C ILE A 324 -6.11 -4.23 -1.05
N MET A 325 -5.73 -3.32 -1.94
CA MET A 325 -5.99 -3.39 -3.37
C MET A 325 -4.67 -3.40 -4.12
N ASP A 326 -4.47 -4.41 -4.96
CA ASP A 326 -3.20 -4.75 -5.61
C ASP A 326 -2.04 -4.73 -4.58
N PRO A 327 -2.07 -5.69 -3.62
CA PRO A 327 -1.30 -5.64 -2.37
C PRO A 327 0.17 -5.96 -2.56
N VAL A 328 0.95 -4.96 -2.95
CA VAL A 328 2.43 -5.04 -3.04
C VAL A 328 3.11 -5.30 -1.68
N CYS A 329 2.38 -5.19 -0.57
CA CYS A 329 2.86 -5.60 0.76
C CYS A 329 2.78 -7.11 1.01
N MET A 330 2.19 -7.91 0.12
CA MET A 330 2.18 -9.37 0.23
C MET A 330 3.21 -10.00 -0.70
N LEU A 331 3.83 -11.09 -0.25
CA LEU A 331 4.88 -11.80 -0.99
C LEU A 331 6.02 -10.88 -1.45
N VAL A 332 6.39 -9.92 -0.61
CA VAL A 332 7.44 -8.93 -0.85
C VAL A 332 8.81 -9.57 -1.12
N CYS A 333 9.03 -10.77 -0.60
CA CYS A 333 10.21 -11.58 -0.87
C CYS A 333 10.30 -12.12 -2.31
N TYR A 334 9.20 -12.11 -3.08
CA TYR A 334 9.23 -12.50 -4.48
C TYR A 334 9.86 -11.41 -5.35
N PRO A 335 10.63 -11.79 -6.38
CA PRO A 335 11.40 -10.85 -7.17
C PRO A 335 10.52 -9.94 -8.05
N GLN A 336 9.25 -10.30 -8.29
CA GLN A 336 8.38 -9.67 -9.29
C GLN A 336 8.25 -8.16 -9.09
N LEU A 337 7.85 -7.71 -7.89
CA LEU A 337 7.70 -6.29 -7.57
C LEU A 337 9.02 -5.53 -7.80
N LEU A 338 10.10 -6.02 -7.21
CA LEU A 338 11.38 -5.34 -7.26
C LEU A 338 11.94 -5.31 -8.68
N HIS A 339 11.91 -6.43 -9.38
CA HIS A 339 12.36 -6.54 -10.75
C HIS A 339 11.58 -5.59 -11.65
N ASN A 340 10.25 -5.65 -11.60
CA ASN A 340 9.41 -4.91 -12.52
C ASN A 340 9.40 -3.41 -12.19
N PHE A 341 9.40 -3.00 -10.92
CA PHE A 341 9.40 -1.59 -10.57
C PHE A 341 10.78 -0.93 -10.64
N ILE A 342 11.86 -1.60 -10.19
CA ILE A 342 13.19 -0.99 -10.04
C ILE A 342 14.16 -1.37 -11.18
N TYR A 343 14.07 -2.59 -11.72
CA TYR A 343 15.07 -3.10 -12.68
C TYR A 343 14.61 -3.13 -14.13
N ARG A 344 13.32 -3.34 -14.39
CA ARG A 344 12.76 -3.46 -15.73
C ARG A 344 13.00 -2.17 -16.51
N ARG A 345 13.51 -2.32 -17.73
CA ARG A 345 13.66 -1.25 -18.70
C ARG A 345 12.41 -1.22 -19.58
N PRO A 346 11.89 -0.03 -19.94
CA PRO A 346 10.78 0.07 -20.86
C PRO A 346 11.18 -0.49 -22.22
N SER A 347 10.30 -1.27 -22.86
CA SER A 347 10.51 -1.74 -24.24
C SER A 347 10.04 -0.66 -25.22
N ARG A 348 10.81 -0.44 -26.29
CA ARG A 348 10.44 0.50 -27.38
C ARG A 348 9.22 0.03 -28.17
N GLU A 349 8.93 -1.26 -28.14
CA GLU A 349 7.88 -1.91 -28.93
C GLU A 349 6.46 -1.62 -28.43
N ASN A 350 6.30 -1.09 -27.21
CA ASN A 350 4.99 -0.92 -26.56
C ASN A 350 4.46 0.53 -26.55
N PHE A 351 5.15 1.50 -27.15
CA PHE A 351 4.82 2.93 -26.97
C PHE A 351 3.43 3.36 -27.46
N THR A 352 2.76 2.58 -28.31
CA THR A 352 1.44 2.91 -28.89
C THR A 352 0.25 2.29 -28.15
N SER A 353 0.50 1.42 -27.15
CA SER A 353 -0.56 0.75 -26.38
C SER A 353 -0.82 1.44 -25.03
N VAL A 354 -2.04 1.29 -24.50
CA VAL A 354 -2.40 1.70 -23.13
C VAL A 354 -1.46 1.05 -22.11
N SER A 355 -1.14 -0.23 -22.27
CA SER A 355 -0.20 -0.95 -21.39
C SER A 355 1.20 -0.33 -21.43
N GLY A 356 1.66 0.12 -22.61
CA GLY A 356 2.95 0.81 -22.73
C GLY A 356 2.96 2.22 -22.15
N SER A 357 1.84 2.93 -22.22
CA SER A 357 1.67 4.22 -21.54
C SER A 357 1.76 4.08 -20.01
N LEU A 358 1.13 3.03 -19.45
CA LEU A 358 1.23 2.70 -18.03
C LEU A 358 2.66 2.27 -17.65
N ASP A 359 3.32 1.45 -18.47
CA ASP A 359 4.73 1.08 -18.28
C ASP A 359 5.64 2.32 -18.29
N LEU A 360 5.38 3.31 -19.15
CA LEU A 360 6.14 4.56 -19.21
C LEU A 360 5.92 5.43 -17.98
N ILE A 361 4.66 5.59 -17.53
CA ILE A 361 4.34 6.30 -16.29
C ILE A 361 5.03 5.63 -15.11
N ARG A 362 5.00 4.28 -15.05
CA ARG A 362 5.68 3.53 -14.01
C ARG A 362 7.18 3.73 -14.04
N PHE A 363 7.79 3.64 -15.23
CA PHE A 363 9.22 3.91 -15.39
C PHE A 363 9.53 5.33 -14.89
N PHE A 364 8.81 6.34 -15.36
CA PHE A 364 8.96 7.73 -14.95
C PHE A 364 8.85 7.94 -13.43
N CYS A 365 7.92 7.24 -12.78
CA CYS A 365 7.78 7.25 -11.32
C CYS A 365 8.97 6.57 -10.65
N SER A 366 9.34 5.37 -11.09
CA SER A 366 10.43 4.59 -10.49
C SER A 366 11.79 5.30 -10.56
N ARG A 367 12.01 6.15 -11.58
CA ARG A 367 13.25 6.92 -11.76
C ARG A 367 13.27 8.24 -10.97
N ASP A 368 12.22 8.54 -10.22
CA ASP A 368 12.18 9.70 -9.31
C ASP A 368 13.16 9.53 -8.14
N LEU A 369 13.76 10.62 -7.69
CA LEU A 369 14.74 10.60 -6.60
C LEU A 369 14.12 10.07 -5.30
N THR A 370 12.99 10.62 -4.89
CA THR A 370 12.38 10.30 -3.60
C THR A 370 11.71 8.92 -3.62
N ILE A 371 11.10 8.54 -4.74
CA ILE A 371 10.55 7.17 -4.89
C ILE A 371 11.69 6.14 -4.89
N SER A 372 12.77 6.38 -5.64
CA SER A 372 13.95 5.50 -5.62
C SER A 372 14.55 5.43 -4.22
N GLN A 373 14.68 6.56 -3.52
CA GLN A 373 15.18 6.58 -2.15
C GLN A 373 14.28 5.78 -1.21
N ALA A 374 12.96 5.89 -1.33
CA ALA A 374 12.00 5.14 -0.53
C ALA A 374 12.26 3.62 -0.66
N PHE A 375 12.15 3.10 -1.89
CA PHE A 375 12.26 1.67 -2.17
C PHE A 375 13.66 1.10 -1.91
N CYS A 376 14.71 1.88 -2.18
CA CYS A 376 16.08 1.38 -2.16
C CYS A 376 16.82 1.73 -0.87
N ARG A 377 16.36 2.67 -0.04
CA ARG A 377 17.10 3.08 1.19
C ARG A 377 16.25 3.10 2.45
N LYS A 378 14.94 3.31 2.32
CA LYS A 378 13.99 3.47 3.43
C LYS A 378 13.09 2.26 3.66
N PHE A 379 13.18 1.26 2.79
CA PHE A 379 12.40 0.04 2.97
C PHE A 379 13.19 -0.98 3.79
N ASN A 380 12.68 -1.28 4.98
CA ASN A 380 12.95 -2.57 5.62
C ASN A 380 11.99 -3.63 5.03
N TRP A 381 12.37 -4.19 3.89
CA TRP A 381 11.50 -5.05 3.06
C TRP A 381 10.88 -6.22 3.84
N ALA A 382 11.58 -6.75 4.84
CA ALA A 382 11.07 -7.84 5.67
C ALA A 382 9.93 -7.41 6.60
N GLU A 383 10.01 -6.22 7.19
CA GLU A 383 8.98 -5.67 8.09
C GLU A 383 7.76 -5.12 7.34
N LEU A 384 7.96 -4.73 6.09
CA LEU A 384 6.89 -4.27 5.21
C LEU A 384 5.96 -5.40 4.76
N MET A 385 6.47 -6.63 4.74
CA MET A 385 5.72 -7.80 4.32
C MET A 385 4.59 -8.10 5.32
N LEU A 386 3.36 -8.18 4.81
CA LEU A 386 2.20 -8.56 5.59
C LEU A 386 1.99 -10.07 5.46
N TRP A 387 2.18 -10.80 6.55
CA TRP A 387 1.91 -12.24 6.60
C TRP A 387 0.42 -12.50 6.82
N PRO A 388 -0.12 -13.66 6.41
CA PRO A 388 -1.49 -14.04 6.72
C PRO A 388 -1.84 -13.92 8.21
N ASP A 389 -0.88 -14.23 9.11
CA ASP A 389 -1.09 -14.13 10.57
C ASP A 389 -1.17 -12.68 11.08
N ASP A 390 -0.66 -11.71 10.31
CA ASP A 390 -0.76 -10.29 10.65
C ASP A 390 -2.08 -9.67 10.17
N ILE A 391 -2.79 -10.34 9.25
CA ILE A 391 -4.02 -9.83 8.64
C ILE A 391 -5.18 -9.97 9.65
N PRO A 392 -5.98 -8.91 9.88
CA PRO A 392 -7.16 -9.04 10.73
C PRO A 392 -8.23 -9.90 10.05
N GLU A 393 -9.06 -10.60 10.84
CA GLU A 393 -10.14 -11.46 10.31
C GLU A 393 -11.05 -10.70 9.34
N ARG A 394 -11.38 -9.44 9.67
CA ARG A 394 -12.14 -8.53 8.81
C ARG A 394 -11.23 -7.91 7.76
N CYS A 395 -10.94 -8.68 6.71
CA CYS A 395 -10.12 -8.22 5.60
C CYS A 395 -10.77 -8.45 4.24
N LEU A 396 -10.63 -7.46 3.36
CA LEU A 396 -10.90 -7.55 1.93
C LEU A 396 -9.61 -7.39 1.14
N VAL A 397 -9.23 -8.44 0.42
CA VAL A 397 -8.06 -8.45 -0.48
C VAL A 397 -8.55 -8.40 -1.91
N VAL A 398 -8.20 -7.33 -2.64
CA VAL A 398 -8.56 -7.15 -4.05
C VAL A 398 -7.30 -7.31 -4.90
N VAL A 399 -7.31 -8.26 -5.83
CA VAL A 399 -6.17 -8.59 -6.68
C VAL A 399 -6.53 -8.52 -8.16
N SER A 400 -5.61 -8.01 -8.96
CA SER A 400 -5.68 -7.95 -10.41
C SER A 400 -4.88 -9.11 -11.04
N GLY A 401 -5.50 -9.91 -11.89
CA GLY A 401 -4.95 -11.19 -12.38
C GLY A 401 -3.75 -11.04 -13.31
N LEU A 402 -3.69 -9.96 -14.08
CA LEU A 402 -2.56 -9.60 -14.95
C LEU A 402 -1.63 -8.56 -14.30
N ASP A 403 -1.66 -8.45 -12.97
CA ASP A 403 -0.77 -7.56 -12.22
C ASP A 403 0.69 -8.02 -12.40
N ASP A 404 1.53 -7.14 -12.96
CA ASP A 404 2.93 -7.42 -13.18
C ASP A 404 3.81 -7.01 -11.99
N LEU A 405 3.28 -6.37 -10.96
CA LEU A 405 3.98 -6.06 -9.71
C LEU A 405 3.67 -7.08 -8.61
N VAL A 406 2.41 -7.49 -8.49
CA VAL A 406 1.94 -8.43 -7.46
C VAL A 406 1.80 -9.81 -8.07
N PRO A 407 2.39 -10.87 -7.46
CA PRO A 407 2.13 -12.25 -7.87
C PRO A 407 0.72 -12.69 -7.41
N SER A 408 -0.33 -12.15 -8.03
CA SER A 408 -1.72 -12.27 -7.58
C SER A 408 -2.18 -13.71 -7.34
N ALA A 409 -1.84 -14.64 -8.25
CA ALA A 409 -2.16 -16.05 -8.09
C ALA A 409 -1.51 -16.67 -6.84
N LEU A 410 -0.29 -16.26 -6.49
CA LEU A 410 0.39 -16.73 -5.28
C LEU A 410 -0.17 -16.08 -4.02
N VAL A 411 -0.57 -14.80 -4.08
CA VAL A 411 -1.26 -14.13 -2.96
C VAL A 411 -2.55 -14.88 -2.60
N VAL A 412 -3.37 -15.22 -3.60
CA VAL A 412 -4.61 -16.00 -3.39
C VAL A 412 -4.28 -17.38 -2.80
N ARG A 413 -3.30 -18.09 -3.35
CA ARG A 413 -2.87 -19.41 -2.83
C ARG A 413 -2.34 -19.33 -1.40
N GLN A 414 -1.59 -18.27 -1.06
CA GLN A 414 -1.05 -18.08 0.29
C GLN A 414 -2.18 -17.94 1.32
N LEU A 415 -3.19 -17.12 1.02
CA LEU A 415 -4.35 -16.92 1.90
C LEU A 415 -5.18 -18.21 2.04
N GLN A 416 -5.39 -18.93 0.93
CA GLN A 416 -6.08 -20.22 0.94
C GLN A 416 -5.33 -21.28 1.75
N ALA A 417 -4.00 -21.39 1.56
CA ALA A 417 -3.16 -22.33 2.30
C ALA A 417 -3.12 -22.03 3.80
N ALA A 418 -3.12 -20.74 4.16
CA ALA A 418 -3.24 -20.28 5.54
C ALA A 418 -4.67 -20.46 6.12
N LYS A 419 -5.65 -20.83 5.29
CA LYS A 419 -7.08 -20.88 5.64
C LYS A 419 -7.58 -19.56 6.26
N HIS A 420 -7.03 -18.44 5.81
CA HIS A 420 -7.38 -17.13 6.34
C HIS A 420 -8.82 -16.74 5.92
N PRO A 421 -9.67 -16.20 6.81
CA PRO A 421 -11.07 -15.88 6.51
C PRO A 421 -11.27 -14.61 5.64
N ALA A 422 -10.21 -14.06 5.06
CA ALA A 422 -10.28 -12.82 4.31
C ALA A 422 -11.17 -12.99 3.07
N LYS A 423 -12.02 -12.01 2.81
CA LYS A 423 -12.76 -11.95 1.55
C LYS A 423 -11.79 -11.60 0.43
N ILE A 424 -11.76 -12.41 -0.63
CA ILE A 424 -10.89 -12.19 -1.78
C ILE A 424 -11.75 -11.80 -2.99
N MET A 425 -11.41 -10.68 -3.61
CA MET A 425 -11.95 -10.26 -4.90
C MET A 425 -10.84 -10.34 -5.95
N HIS A 426 -11.04 -11.17 -6.98
CA HIS A 426 -10.07 -11.37 -8.04
C HIS A 426 -10.66 -10.99 -9.40
N HIS A 427 -10.03 -10.05 -10.09
CA HIS A 427 -10.39 -9.72 -11.46
C HIS A 427 -9.34 -10.28 -12.43
N PRO A 428 -9.65 -11.26 -13.29
CA PRO A 428 -8.65 -12.02 -14.03
C PRO A 428 -7.88 -11.20 -15.06
N LEU A 429 -8.51 -10.17 -15.65
CA LEU A 429 -7.96 -9.43 -16.80
C LEU A 429 -7.38 -8.05 -16.45
N LEU A 430 -7.47 -7.60 -15.21
CA LEU A 430 -6.92 -6.30 -14.85
C LEU A 430 -5.42 -6.41 -14.62
N GLY A 431 -4.69 -5.37 -15.06
CA GLY A 431 -3.32 -5.11 -14.62
C GLY A 431 -3.29 -4.26 -13.35
N HIS A 432 -2.09 -3.98 -12.85
CA HIS A 432 -1.88 -3.18 -11.64
C HIS A 432 -2.58 -1.80 -11.72
N GLY A 433 -3.35 -1.44 -10.71
CA GLY A 433 -4.13 -0.19 -10.68
C GLY A 433 -5.37 -0.20 -11.57
N GLY A 434 -5.68 -1.32 -12.23
CA GLY A 434 -6.87 -1.46 -13.08
C GLY A 434 -8.18 -1.20 -12.35
N ILE A 435 -8.19 -1.39 -11.02
CA ILE A 435 -9.30 -1.02 -10.15
C ILE A 435 -9.71 0.45 -10.27
N LEU A 436 -8.78 1.35 -10.59
CA LEU A 436 -9.07 2.78 -10.73
C LEU A 436 -9.79 3.11 -12.04
N LEU A 437 -9.83 2.19 -13.00
CA LEU A 437 -10.37 2.43 -14.34
C LEU A 437 -11.80 1.92 -14.52
N LEU A 438 -12.19 0.87 -13.80
CA LEU A 438 -13.50 0.22 -13.99
C LEU A 438 -14.51 0.58 -12.90
N ASN A 439 -15.44 1.48 -13.22
CA ASN A 439 -16.47 1.96 -12.29
C ASN A 439 -17.34 0.84 -11.69
N ASN A 440 -17.66 -0.19 -12.48
CA ASN A 440 -18.39 -1.37 -11.99
C ASN A 440 -17.60 -2.11 -10.91
N TRP A 441 -16.30 -2.30 -11.14
CA TRP A 441 -15.43 -2.99 -10.20
C TRP A 441 -15.25 -2.19 -8.91
N GLN A 442 -15.06 -0.86 -9.03
CA GLN A 442 -15.04 0.04 -7.87
C GLN A 442 -16.29 -0.08 -7.01
N ARG A 443 -17.49 -0.10 -7.63
CA ARG A 443 -18.75 -0.27 -6.90
C ARG A 443 -18.80 -1.59 -6.12
N GLN A 444 -18.32 -2.68 -6.69
CA GLN A 444 -18.29 -3.99 -6.02
C GLN A 444 -17.31 -3.99 -4.82
N VAL A 445 -16.16 -3.33 -4.96
CA VAL A 445 -15.20 -3.17 -3.85
C VAL A 445 -15.78 -2.32 -2.73
N ILE A 446 -16.40 -1.19 -3.07
CA ILE A 446 -17.06 -0.29 -2.11
C ILE A 446 -18.23 -1.00 -1.40
N ALA A 447 -19.02 -1.80 -2.12
CA ALA A 447 -20.10 -2.59 -1.55
C ALA A 447 -19.58 -3.69 -0.61
N SER A 448 -18.49 -4.35 -0.98
CA SER A 448 -17.85 -5.38 -0.15
C SER A 448 -17.24 -4.80 1.13
N MET A 449 -16.52 -3.69 1.04
CA MET A 449 -16.05 -2.95 2.22
C MET A 449 -17.21 -2.52 3.12
N GLY A 450 -18.35 -2.13 2.53
CA GLY A 450 -19.54 -1.71 3.26
C GLY A 450 -20.12 -2.77 4.20
N GLN A 451 -19.75 -4.04 4.04
CA GLN A 451 -20.12 -5.10 4.99
C GLN A 451 -19.47 -4.86 6.36
N PHE A 452 -18.19 -4.45 6.39
CA PHE A 452 -17.49 -4.15 7.64
C PHE A 452 -18.05 -2.94 8.37
N LEU A 453 -18.60 -1.97 7.64
CA LEU A 453 -19.19 -0.76 8.22
C LEU A 453 -20.52 -1.01 8.95
N LYS A 454 -21.17 -2.15 8.68
CA LYS A 454 -22.46 -2.52 9.30
C LYS A 454 -22.30 -3.35 10.59
N GLU A 455 -21.13 -3.92 10.82
CA GLU A 455 -20.88 -4.91 11.89
C GLU A 455 -20.20 -4.31 13.13
N VAL A 456 -20.49 -3.03 13.44
CA VAL A 456 -19.85 -2.25 14.51
C VAL A 456 -20.24 -2.72 15.89
#